data_AF-A0A1M7D563-F1
#
_entry.id   AF-A0A1M7D563-F1
#
_cell.length_a   1.000
_cell.length_b   1.000
_cell.length_c   1.000
_cell.angle_alpha   90.00
_cell.angle_beta   90.00
_cell.angle_gamma   90.00
#
_symmetry.space_group_name_H-M   'P 1'
#
loop_
_entity.id
_entity.type
_entity.pdbx_description
1 polymer ?
#
loop_
_entity_poly.entity_id
_entity_poly.type
_entity_poly.pdbx_seq_one_letter_code
_entity_poly.pdbx_strand_id
1 'polypeptide(L)'
;MKQIIDINGLKQGDTIVHFRGERVDQWEFLMIHPHNDKYVLLLDTLSQDAFKQYIPKMLNTDEWQQDYKIEDILEQRIAYHKKMMKYIKERLDKARK
;
A
#
# COMPACT_ATOMS: atom_id res chain seq x y z
N MET A 1 -11.43 -4.35 2.82
CA MET A 1 -10.12 -4.53 2.14
C MET A 1 -9.72 -5.99 2.04
N LYS A 2 -9.16 -6.38 0.89
CA LYS A 2 -8.63 -7.73 0.62
C LYS A 2 -7.14 -7.62 0.32
N GLN A 3 -6.32 -8.40 1.01
CA GLN A 3 -4.87 -8.45 0.77
C GLN A 3 -4.58 -8.99 -0.64
N ILE A 4 -3.64 -8.35 -1.33
CA ILE A 4 -3.11 -8.82 -2.61
C ILE A 4 -1.89 -9.69 -2.32
N ILE A 5 -2.09 -11.00 -2.36
CA ILE A 5 -1.02 -12.00 -2.14
C ILE A 5 -0.25 -12.33 -3.43
N ASP A 6 -0.88 -12.12 -4.59
CA ASP A 6 -0.32 -12.37 -5.92
C ASP A 6 -0.84 -11.32 -6.90
N ILE A 7 0.09 -10.62 -7.55
CA ILE A 7 -0.19 -9.57 -8.53
C ILE A 7 -0.74 -10.13 -9.84
N ASN A 8 -0.47 -11.41 -10.16
CA ASN A 8 -0.96 -12.04 -11.40
C ASN A 8 -2.49 -12.20 -11.43
N GLY A 9 -3.14 -12.10 -10.27
CA GLY A 9 -4.60 -12.11 -10.17
C GLY A 9 -5.28 -10.78 -10.50
N LEU A 10 -4.51 -9.69 -10.62
CA LEU A 10 -5.04 -8.36 -10.94
C LEU A 10 -5.36 -8.24 -12.43
N LYS A 11 -6.42 -7.51 -12.72
CA LYS A 11 -6.85 -7.14 -14.06
C LYS A 11 -6.65 -5.66 -14.29
N GLN A 12 -6.44 -5.30 -15.55
CA GLN A 12 -6.39 -3.89 -15.94
C GLN A 12 -7.65 -3.17 -15.46
N GLY A 13 -7.46 -2.04 -14.78
CA GLY A 13 -8.54 -1.25 -14.17
C GLY A 13 -8.80 -1.55 -12.69
N ASP A 14 -8.19 -2.60 -12.12
CA ASP A 14 -8.32 -2.88 -10.69
C ASP A 14 -7.66 -1.76 -9.87
N THR A 15 -8.37 -1.25 -8.88
CA THR A 15 -7.84 -0.26 -7.95
C THR A 15 -7.16 -0.94 -6.77
N ILE A 16 -5.92 -0.52 -6.52
CA ILE A 16 -5.09 -1.03 -5.45
C ILE A 16 -4.63 0.11 -4.56
N VAL A 17 -4.44 -0.20 -3.28
CA VAL A 17 -3.86 0.71 -2.31
C VAL A 17 -2.57 0.11 -1.77
N HIS A 18 -1.56 0.97 -1.61
CA HIS A 18 -0.28 0.62 -1.04
C HIS A 18 -0.01 1.46 0.22
N PHE A 19 0.05 0.79 1.37
CA PHE A 19 0.34 1.39 2.66
C PHE A 19 1.84 1.38 2.93
N ARG A 20 2.46 2.56 2.98
CA ARG A 20 3.87 2.76 3.35
C ARG A 20 3.95 3.59 4.63
N GLY A 21 3.71 2.93 5.76
CA GLY A 21 3.59 3.61 7.06
C GLY A 21 2.37 4.53 7.10
N GLU A 22 2.57 5.83 7.26
CA GLU A 22 1.49 6.83 7.20
C GLU A 22 1.05 7.19 5.79
N ARG A 23 1.91 6.92 4.80
CA ARG A 23 1.64 7.22 3.40
C ARG A 23 0.74 6.14 2.82
N VAL A 24 -0.30 6.58 2.13
CA VAL A 24 -1.23 5.71 1.41
C VAL A 24 -1.22 6.16 -0.02
N ASP A 25 -0.74 5.30 -0.91
CA ASP A 25 -0.78 5.55 -2.34
C ASP A 25 -1.93 4.74 -2.95
N GLN A 26 -2.71 5.36 -3.83
CA GLN A 26 -3.86 4.75 -4.49
C GLN A 26 -3.62 4.72 -5.99
N TRP A 27 -3.72 3.54 -6.58
CA TRP A 27 -3.31 3.31 -7.96
C TRP A 27 -4.31 2.45 -8.70
N GLU A 28 -4.41 2.66 -10.01
CA GLU A 28 -5.05 1.71 -10.92
C GLU A 28 -3.98 0.80 -11.52
N PHE A 29 -4.22 -0.50 -11.50
CA PHE A 29 -3.36 -1.47 -12.12
C PHE A 29 -3.56 -1.48 -13.63
N LEU A 30 -2.48 -1.32 -14.40
CA LEU A 30 -2.53 -1.38 -15.86
C LEU A 30 -2.14 -2.77 -16.35
N MET A 31 -0.91 -3.20 -16.02
CA MET A 31 -0.38 -4.51 -16.44
C MET A 31 0.90 -4.86 -15.71
N ILE A 32 1.26 -6.14 -15.74
CA ILE A 32 2.63 -6.60 -15.48
C ILE A 32 3.50 -6.17 -16.66
N HIS A 33 4.70 -5.66 -16.37
CA HIS A 33 5.61 -5.19 -17.41
C HIS A 33 6.00 -6.33 -18.36
N PRO A 34 5.84 -6.16 -19.69
CA PRO A 34 5.88 -7.27 -20.66
C PRO A 34 7.25 -7.97 -20.76
N HIS A 35 8.33 -7.29 -20.42
CA HIS A 35 9.69 -7.84 -20.44
C HIS A 35 10.28 -8.10 -19.05
N ASN A 36 9.53 -7.83 -17.97
CA ASN A 36 10.04 -8.00 -16.60
C ASN A 36 8.90 -8.18 -15.60
N ASP A 37 8.64 -9.44 -15.22
CA ASP A 37 7.57 -9.84 -14.31
C ASP A 37 7.71 -9.33 -12.87
N LYS A 38 8.82 -8.66 -12.54
CA LYS A 38 9.04 -8.00 -11.24
C LYS A 38 8.58 -6.54 -11.21
N TYR A 39 8.03 -6.04 -12.31
CA TYR A 39 7.52 -4.68 -12.40
C TYR A 39 6.08 -4.68 -12.87
N VAL A 40 5.33 -3.72 -12.34
CA VAL A 40 4.00 -3.39 -12.81
C VAL A 40 3.97 -1.96 -13.33
N LEU A 41 3.06 -1.73 -14.27
CA LEU A 41 2.65 -0.40 -14.66
C LEU A 41 1.38 -0.03 -13.90
N LEU A 42 1.44 1.12 -13.26
CA LEU A 42 0.38 1.67 -12.43
C LEU A 42 0.05 3.08 -12.90
N LEU A 43 -1.19 3.49 -12.72
CA LEU A 43 -1.66 4.84 -12.94
C LEU A 43 -2.02 5.45 -11.58
N ASP A 44 -1.50 6.65 -11.29
CA ASP A 44 -1.92 7.38 -10.09
C ASP A 44 -3.36 7.85 -10.21
N THR A 45 -4.21 7.50 -9.24
CA THR A 45 -5.64 7.82 -9.34
C THR A 45 -5.91 9.32 -9.26
N LEU A 46 -5.01 10.10 -8.65
CA LEU A 46 -5.15 11.55 -8.53
C LEU A 46 -4.46 12.29 -9.67
N SER A 47 -3.17 12.02 -9.91
CA SER A 47 -2.41 12.76 -10.92
C SER A 47 -2.60 12.24 -12.33
N GLN A 48 -3.11 11.02 -12.49
CA GLN A 48 -3.19 10.32 -13.78
C GLN A 48 -1.81 10.09 -14.42
N ASP A 49 -0.73 10.17 -13.64
CA ASP A 49 0.61 9.84 -14.11
C ASP A 49 0.81 8.33 -14.10
N ALA A 50 1.32 7.81 -15.22
CA ALA A 50 1.73 6.41 -15.30
C ALA A 50 3.16 6.25 -14.81
N PHE A 51 3.41 5.25 -13.97
CA PHE A 51 4.75 4.93 -13.49
C PHE A 51 4.95 3.42 -13.34
N LYS A 52 6.22 3.04 -13.33
CA LYS A 52 6.65 1.66 -13.18
C LYS A 52 7.05 1.41 -11.73
N GLN A 53 6.39 0.47 -11.06
CA GLN A 53 6.69 0.11 -9.68
C GLN A 53 7.33 -1.27 -9.63
N TYR A 54 8.45 -1.38 -8.93
CA TYR A 54 9.03 -2.67 -8.60
C TYR A 54 8.14 -3.36 -7.57
N ILE A 55 7.72 -4.58 -7.87
CA ILE A 55 6.96 -5.43 -6.98
C ILE A 55 7.70 -6.76 -6.87
N PRO A 56 8.28 -7.07 -5.69
CA PRO A 56 8.87 -8.39 -5.49
C PRO A 56 7.76 -9.45 -5.63
N LYS A 57 8.12 -10.62 -6.21
CA LYS A 57 7.20 -11.74 -6.48
C LYS A 57 6.40 -12.24 -5.26
N MET A 58 6.79 -11.88 -4.05
CA MET A 58 6.02 -12.13 -2.83
C MET A 58 5.57 -10.80 -2.24
N LEU A 59 4.31 -10.44 -2.50
CA LEU A 59 3.58 -9.43 -1.74
C LEU A 59 3.11 -10.04 -0.41
N ASN A 60 4.04 -10.54 0.40
CA ASN A 60 3.75 -11.07 1.74
C ASN A 60 3.68 -9.96 2.78
N THR A 61 3.32 -8.75 2.37
CA THR A 61 3.12 -7.63 3.27
C THR A 61 1.66 -7.24 3.23
N ASP A 62 1.11 -6.85 4.39
CA ASP A 62 -0.26 -6.34 4.51
C ASP A 62 -0.42 -4.95 3.84
N GLU A 63 0.62 -4.49 3.14
CA GLU A 63 0.75 -3.18 2.54
C GLU A 63 -0.05 -3.05 1.25
N TRP A 64 -0.31 -4.15 0.53
CA TRP A 64 -1.01 -4.13 -0.76
C TRP A 64 -2.41 -4.70 -0.64
N GLN A 65 -3.41 -3.87 -0.95
CA GLN A 65 -4.81 -4.25 -0.77
C GLN A 65 -5.69 -3.77 -1.93
N GLN A 66 -6.77 -4.50 -2.19
CA GLN A 66 -7.85 -4.17 -3.14
C GLN A 66 -9.20 -4.19 -2.40
N ASP A 67 -10.29 -3.91 -3.12
CA ASP A 67 -11.66 -3.95 -2.57
C ASP A 67 -11.79 -3.11 -1.28
N TYR A 68 -11.31 -1.88 -1.34
CA TYR A 68 -11.30 -0.96 -0.20
C TYR A 68 -12.35 0.15 -0.38
N LYS A 69 -12.84 0.65 0.75
CA LYS A 69 -13.55 1.92 0.83
C LYS A 69 -12.64 2.98 1.46
N ILE A 70 -13.00 4.26 1.29
CA ILE A 70 -12.25 5.36 1.88
C ILE A 70 -12.20 5.23 3.41
N GLU A 71 -13.29 4.78 4.02
CA GLU A 71 -13.37 4.52 5.45
C GLU A 71 -12.31 3.50 5.90
N ASP A 72 -12.09 2.44 5.12
CA ASP A 72 -11.08 1.42 5.43
C ASP A 72 -9.65 2.01 5.46
N ILE A 73 -9.35 2.93 4.54
CA ILE A 73 -8.07 3.65 4.50
C ILE A 73 -7.90 4.51 5.77
N LEU A 74 -8.96 5.23 6.16
CA LEU A 74 -8.94 6.09 7.33
C LEU A 74 -8.76 5.27 8.62
N GLU A 75 -9.42 4.12 8.73
CA GLU A 75 -9.26 3.20 9.85
C GLU A 75 -7.83 2.66 9.96
N GLN A 76 -7.21 2.26 8.84
CA GLN A 76 -5.80 1.87 8.82
C GLN A 76 -4.86 2.99 9.26
N ARG A 77 -5.09 4.22 8.76
CA ARG A 77 -4.30 5.39 9.17
C ARG A 77 -4.42 5.62 10.67
N ILE A 78 -5.62 5.55 11.24
CA ILE A 78 -5.83 5.67 12.69
C ILE A 78 -5.05 4.58 13.45
N ALA A 79 -5.11 3.33 12.99
CA ALA A 79 -4.39 2.21 13.60
C ALA A 79 -2.87 2.41 13.58
N TYR A 80 -2.32 2.88 12.45
CA TYR A 80 -0.90 3.21 12.32
C TYR A 80 -0.49 4.32 13.30
N HIS A 81 -1.21 5.43 13.33
CA HIS A 81 -0.90 6.56 14.22
C HIS A 81 -1.00 6.18 15.71
N LYS A 82 -1.96 5.32 16.09
CA LYS A 82 -2.04 4.76 17.45
C LYS A 82 -0.80 3.95 17.82
N LYS A 83 -0.29 3.11 16.90
CA LYS A 83 0.97 2.36 17.10
C LYS A 83 2.17 3.30 17.26
N MET A 84 2.27 4.33 16.42
CA MET A 84 3.33 5.33 16.50
C MET A 84 3.28 6.13 17.80
N MET A 85 2.09 6.55 18.23
CA MET A 85 1.90 7.21 19.52
C MET A 85 2.36 6.34 20.69
N LYS A 86 2.02 5.04 20.66
CA LYS A 86 2.48 4.08 21.68
C LYS A 86 4.00 4.01 21.73
N TYR A 87 4.64 3.83 20.57
CA TYR A 87 6.10 3.78 20.45
C TYR A 87 6.78 5.06 20.97
N ILE A 88 6.25 6.23 20.63
CA ILE A 88 6.80 7.52 21.09
C ILE A 88 6.65 7.65 22.61
N LYS A 89 5.50 7.26 23.19
CA LYS A 89 5.30 7.26 24.65
C LYS A 89 6.32 6.38 25.37
N GLU A 90 6.54 5.16 24.88
CA GLU A 90 7.54 4.24 25.45
C GLU A 90 8.96 4.82 25.41
N ARG A 91 9.31 5.55 24.34
CA ARG A 91 10.60 6.24 24.23
C ARG A 91 10.70 7.44 25.18
N LEU A 92 9.63 8.20 25.33
CA LEU A 92 9.57 9.32 26.27
C LEU A 92 9.76 8.85 27.71
N ASP A 93 9.13 7.73 28.09
CA ASP A 93 9.27 7.15 29.43
C ASP A 93 10.69 6.62 29.67
N LYS A 94 11.35 6.06 28.65
CA LYS A 94 12.75 5.66 28.74
C LYS A 94 13.69 6.86 28.89
N ALA A 95 13.42 7.97 28.20
CA ALA A 95 14.26 9.17 28.25
C ALA A 95 14.13 9.96 29.56
N ARG A 96 13.08 9.70 30.35
CA ARG A 96 12.84 10.32 31.67
C ARG A 96 13.45 9.55 32.85
N LYS A 97 13.98 8.35 32.60
CA LYS A 97 14.70 7.52 33.58
C LYS A 97 16.19 7.77 33.48
#